data_AF-A0A0P8BST1-F1
#
_entry.id   AF-A0A0P8BST1-F1
#
_cell.length_a   1.000
_cell.length_b   1.000
_cell.length_c   1.000
_cell.angle_alpha   90.00
_cell.angle_beta   90.00
_cell.angle_gamma   90.00
#
_symmetry.space_group_name_H-M   'P 1'
#
loop_
_entity.id
_entity.type
_entity.pdbx_description
1 polymer ?
#
loop_
_entity_poly.entity_id
_entity_poly.type
_entity_poly.pdbx_seq_one_letter_code
_entity_poly.pdbx_strand_id
1 'polypeptide(L)'
;MQTDDPAKVEQLCRDEIGWLESEPYGQSTRTKFVSAYRKAVNAYFSEHSPAANLLRPRKTKAGIVNSHCALDYLWASGDDYDYVKSQNKTKTAEQRDNLTGFNAAAAVEATKQAINSEDWRELAAGLIMATQSRPSDMLSSGEFKAISKYRLEFKIRAKKRGAVATGEIFCLIEAATFIDAFSRLRRSPEVMEMKDWALKDIDSGKNSTLNRAVKRVYGEIIPVPYGESELSCKNLRAAGVNAAYWLHGRDDQSLGRFAELQLLYENPGTAANYEDFYAADAEGNRLLKVGVLKDAPLDAKPKSEKRSSVSVDAQLRDMIGNAEQWGEGSHADRLERIIARALQADKLEAQLARECEKRQALELRLKRLESATEQPTAKATVETATADDEPAGFDWRKVPNAELNGDRRHDAYDEKLRRTFEAIQNYNAGLDDSEQFAVTGSLLRQITGVKPGKVKLWIEGNKAALDNYNGGYGSRQNVGKPDPKSVIKWSEQAYGEYEW
;
A
#
# COMPACT_ATOMS: atom_id res chain seq x y z
N MET A 1 23.12 7.69 -17.04
CA MET A 1 24.33 6.85 -16.87
C MET A 1 24.53 5.98 -18.11
N GLN A 2 24.78 6.60 -19.28
CA GLN A 2 25.12 5.90 -20.53
C GLN A 2 26.57 6.21 -20.88
N THR A 3 27.49 5.90 -19.96
CA THR A 3 28.92 6.11 -20.19
C THR A 3 29.69 4.96 -19.61
N ASP A 4 30.65 4.47 -20.38
CA ASP A 4 31.55 3.40 -19.98
C ASP A 4 32.82 3.93 -19.31
N ASP A 5 32.92 5.23 -19.03
CA ASP A 5 34.09 5.84 -18.39
C ASP A 5 33.87 5.98 -16.87
N PRO A 6 34.64 5.25 -16.03
CA PRO A 6 34.56 5.36 -14.57
C PRO A 6 34.78 6.79 -14.05
N ALA A 7 35.67 7.57 -14.67
CA ALA A 7 35.97 8.94 -14.22
C ALA A 7 34.76 9.86 -14.45
N LYS A 8 34.09 9.71 -15.60
CA LYS A 8 32.85 10.43 -15.89
C LYS A 8 31.71 10.02 -14.96
N VAL A 9 31.62 8.74 -14.59
CA VAL A 9 30.65 8.27 -13.58
C VAL A 9 30.93 8.91 -12.23
N GLU A 10 32.18 8.94 -11.78
CA GLU A 10 32.58 9.60 -10.53
C GLU A 10 32.20 11.08 -10.55
N GLN A 11 32.56 11.82 -11.60
CA GLN A 11 32.25 13.24 -11.73
C GLN A 11 30.74 13.49 -11.66
N LEU A 12 29.93 12.74 -12.42
CA LEU A 12 28.47 12.86 -12.38
C LEU A 12 27.89 12.60 -10.99
N CYS A 13 28.42 11.61 -10.26
CA CYS A 13 27.97 11.35 -8.90
C CYS A 13 28.34 12.50 -7.96
N ARG A 14 29.54 13.06 -8.09
CA ARG A 14 29.99 14.20 -7.27
C ARG A 14 29.20 15.47 -7.57
N ASP A 15 28.95 15.74 -8.84
CA ASP A 15 28.14 16.90 -9.27
C ASP A 15 26.70 16.79 -8.73
N GLU A 16 26.10 15.59 -8.79
CA GLU A 16 24.76 15.35 -8.25
C GLU A 16 24.70 15.52 -6.73
N ILE A 17 25.72 15.02 -6.00
CA ILE A 17 25.80 15.21 -4.55
C ILE A 17 26.05 16.68 -4.20
N GLY A 18 26.95 17.36 -4.92
CA GLY A 18 27.22 18.79 -4.73
C GLY A 18 25.97 19.64 -5.00
N TRP A 19 25.20 19.31 -6.04
CA TRP A 19 23.89 19.92 -6.28
C TRP A 19 22.94 19.67 -5.10
N LEU A 20 22.79 18.42 -4.65
CA LEU A 20 21.92 18.05 -3.53
C LEU A 20 22.30 18.77 -2.22
N GLU A 21 23.59 19.01 -2.00
CA GLU A 21 24.11 19.74 -0.85
C GLU A 21 23.89 21.25 -0.95
N SER A 22 23.86 21.79 -2.17
CA SER A 22 23.56 23.21 -2.44
C SER A 22 22.08 23.57 -2.35
N GLU A 23 21.20 22.59 -2.54
CA GLU A 23 19.76 22.76 -2.43
C GLU A 23 19.33 22.95 -0.95
N PRO A 24 18.24 23.69 -0.69
CA PRO A 24 17.74 23.97 0.67
C PRO A 24 17.00 22.76 1.30
N TYR A 25 17.52 21.54 1.09
CA TYR A 25 16.97 20.33 1.68
C TYR A 25 17.57 20.06 3.05
N GLY A 26 16.72 19.73 4.02
CA GLY A 26 17.18 19.25 5.32
C GLY A 26 17.96 17.94 5.23
N GLN A 27 18.81 17.66 6.21
CA GLN A 27 19.73 16.51 6.24
C GLN A 27 19.01 15.16 5.98
N SER A 28 17.86 14.95 6.62
CA SER A 28 17.04 13.75 6.45
C SER A 28 16.48 13.59 5.03
N THR A 29 16.26 14.70 4.32
CA THR A 29 15.77 14.68 2.94
C THR A 29 16.90 14.34 1.97
N ARG A 30 18.10 14.89 2.18
CA ARG A 30 19.29 14.57 1.38
C ARG A 30 19.62 13.07 1.42
N THR A 31 19.65 12.48 2.62
CA THR A 31 19.87 11.02 2.77
C THR A 31 18.82 10.16 2.05
N LYS A 32 17.55 10.61 2.00
CA LYS A 32 16.48 9.93 1.25
C LYS A 32 16.71 9.98 -0.26
N PHE A 33 17.10 11.14 -0.81
CA PHE A 33 17.43 11.27 -2.23
C PHE A 33 18.58 10.34 -2.62
N VAL A 34 19.68 10.38 -1.86
CA VAL A 34 20.83 9.49 -2.10
C VAL A 34 20.41 8.02 -2.02
N SER A 35 19.60 7.64 -1.03
CA SER A 35 19.07 6.27 -0.96
C SER A 35 18.21 5.90 -2.17
N ALA A 36 17.43 6.83 -2.72
CA ALA A 36 16.62 6.60 -3.91
C ALA A 36 17.50 6.42 -5.16
N TYR A 37 18.52 7.26 -5.33
CA TYR A 37 19.49 7.16 -6.43
C TYR A 37 20.20 5.82 -6.42
N ARG A 38 20.73 5.41 -5.25
CA ARG A 38 21.39 4.10 -5.10
C ARG A 38 20.45 2.94 -5.44
N LYS A 39 19.16 3.02 -5.06
CA LYS A 39 18.17 1.99 -5.41
C LYS A 39 17.89 1.95 -6.91
N ALA A 40 17.73 3.11 -7.54
CA ALA A 40 17.50 3.22 -8.98
C ALA A 40 18.68 2.66 -9.79
N VAL A 41 19.91 2.99 -9.38
CA VAL A 41 21.15 2.45 -9.98
C VAL A 41 21.17 0.93 -9.87
N ASN A 42 20.94 0.38 -8.67
CA ASN A 42 20.94 -1.07 -8.50
C ASN A 42 19.83 -1.76 -9.31
N ALA A 43 18.63 -1.19 -9.37
CA ALA A 43 17.53 -1.75 -10.15
C ALA A 43 17.86 -1.75 -11.65
N TYR A 44 18.32 -0.61 -12.18
CA TYR A 44 18.68 -0.50 -13.60
C TYR A 44 19.76 -1.50 -13.99
N PHE A 45 20.85 -1.59 -13.21
CA PHE A 45 21.97 -2.49 -13.52
C PHE A 45 21.72 -3.95 -13.16
N SER A 46 20.61 -4.26 -12.48
CA SER A 46 20.15 -5.65 -12.32
C SER A 46 19.48 -6.18 -13.59
N GLU A 47 18.87 -5.30 -14.38
CA GLU A 47 18.24 -5.62 -15.67
C GLU A 47 19.21 -5.40 -16.85
N HIS A 48 20.13 -4.46 -16.71
CA HIS A 48 21.07 -4.04 -17.75
C HIS A 48 22.50 -4.18 -17.23
N SER A 49 23.19 -5.27 -17.54
CA SER A 49 24.56 -5.48 -17.03
C SER A 49 25.49 -4.33 -17.49
N PRO A 50 26.19 -3.66 -16.57
CA PRO A 50 27.13 -2.59 -16.93
C PRO A 50 28.40 -3.16 -17.56
N ALA A 51 29.16 -2.30 -18.25
CA ALA A 51 30.48 -2.64 -18.75
C ALA A 51 31.40 -3.11 -17.61
N ALA A 52 32.27 -4.09 -17.88
CA ALA A 52 33.09 -4.75 -16.85
C ALA A 52 34.02 -3.78 -16.10
N ASN A 53 34.47 -2.72 -16.77
CA ASN A 53 35.32 -1.68 -16.20
C ASN A 53 34.59 -0.77 -15.20
N LEU A 54 33.25 -0.74 -15.20
CA LEU A 54 32.41 -0.02 -14.24
C LEU A 54 32.09 -0.85 -12.99
N LEU A 55 32.44 -2.14 -12.97
CA LEU A 55 32.18 -3.02 -11.84
C LEU A 55 33.28 -2.90 -10.78
N ARG A 56 32.86 -2.84 -9.51
CA ARG A 56 33.74 -2.84 -8.35
C ARG A 56 33.31 -3.93 -7.38
N PRO A 57 34.25 -4.75 -6.86
CA PRO A 57 33.94 -5.76 -5.86
C PRO A 57 33.62 -5.07 -4.53
N ARG A 58 32.43 -5.35 -3.99
CA ARG A 58 32.03 -4.87 -2.67
C ARG A 58 31.79 -6.01 -1.72
N LYS A 59 32.40 -5.90 -0.54
CA LYS A 59 32.11 -6.79 0.58
C LYS A 59 30.74 -6.43 1.15
N THR A 60 29.78 -7.31 0.95
CA THR A 60 28.46 -7.23 1.57
C THR A 60 28.32 -8.34 2.62
N LYS A 61 27.24 -8.29 3.42
CA LYS A 61 26.88 -9.41 4.29
C LYS A 61 26.59 -10.70 3.49
N ALA A 62 26.32 -10.63 2.19
CA ALA A 62 26.08 -11.78 1.32
C ALA A 62 27.36 -12.31 0.65
N GLY A 63 28.54 -11.77 0.98
CA GLY A 63 29.80 -12.06 0.30
C GLY A 63 30.25 -10.90 -0.59
N ILE A 64 31.23 -11.17 -1.46
CA ILE A 64 31.71 -10.18 -2.43
C ILE A 64 30.70 -10.12 -3.58
N VAL A 65 30.10 -8.94 -3.79
CA VAL A 65 29.17 -8.67 -4.88
C VAL A 65 29.81 -7.62 -5.78
N ASN A 66 29.82 -7.87 -7.09
CA ASN A 66 30.24 -6.87 -8.07
C ASN A 66 29.10 -5.88 -8.27
N SER A 67 29.34 -4.62 -7.93
CA SER A 67 28.35 -3.55 -8.06
C SER A 67 28.91 -2.40 -8.88
N HIS A 68 28.03 -1.59 -9.46
CA HIS A 68 28.45 -0.44 -10.24
C HIS A 68 29.23 0.58 -9.38
N CYS A 69 30.33 1.09 -9.91
CA CYS A 69 31.22 2.08 -9.26
C CYS A 69 30.53 3.36 -8.79
N ALA A 70 29.38 3.76 -9.37
CA ALA A 70 28.62 4.94 -8.95
C ALA A 70 28.23 4.88 -7.47
N LEU A 71 27.99 3.67 -6.95
CA LEU A 71 27.61 3.51 -5.56
C LEU A 71 28.73 3.89 -4.58
N ASP A 72 30.00 3.92 -5.01
CA ASP A 72 31.14 4.34 -4.18
C ASP A 72 31.11 5.85 -3.91
N TYR A 73 30.45 6.62 -4.78
CA TYR A 73 30.43 8.09 -4.73
C TYR A 73 29.05 8.66 -4.35
N LEU A 74 27.97 7.91 -4.54
CA LEU A 74 26.62 8.32 -4.15
C LEU A 74 26.39 8.17 -2.63
N TRP A 75 26.96 9.07 -1.85
CA TRP A 75 26.75 9.17 -0.40
C TRP A 75 26.43 10.61 -0.02
N ALA A 76 25.48 10.79 0.89
CA ALA A 76 25.31 12.07 1.57
C ALA A 76 26.49 12.31 2.52
N SER A 77 26.67 13.54 2.98
CA SER A 77 27.68 13.88 3.98
C SER A 77 27.58 12.99 5.23
N GLY A 78 28.73 12.78 5.91
CA GLY A 78 28.76 12.03 7.17
C GLY A 78 27.85 12.66 8.23
N ASP A 79 27.87 13.98 8.31
CA ASP A 79 27.04 14.77 9.23
C ASP A 79 25.54 14.54 9.00
N ASP A 80 25.10 14.36 7.75
CA ASP A 80 23.69 14.05 7.45
C ASP A 80 23.27 12.70 8.04
N TYR A 81 24.14 11.68 7.91
CA TYR A 81 23.87 10.36 8.46
C TYR A 81 23.92 10.37 9.99
N ASP A 82 24.87 11.09 10.58
CA ASP A 82 24.98 11.23 12.03
C ASP A 82 23.78 11.97 12.61
N TYR A 83 23.31 13.02 11.94
CA TYR A 83 22.07 13.72 12.28
C TYR A 83 20.85 12.79 12.23
N VAL A 84 20.66 12.03 11.15
CA VAL A 84 19.52 11.09 11.05
C VAL A 84 19.60 10.03 12.15
N LYS A 85 20.80 9.53 12.45
CA LYS A 85 21.01 8.55 13.51
C LYS A 85 20.71 9.14 14.89
N SER A 86 21.13 10.38 15.18
CA SER A 86 20.83 11.03 16.44
C SER A 86 19.34 11.30 16.59
N GLN A 87 18.66 11.79 15.53
CA GLN A 87 17.21 12.02 15.54
C GLN A 87 16.43 10.73 15.83
N ASN A 88 16.79 9.62 15.20
CA ASN A 88 16.16 8.33 15.48
C ASN A 88 16.41 7.86 16.92
N LYS A 89 17.63 8.04 17.44
CA LYS A 89 17.97 7.69 18.82
C LYS A 89 17.15 8.52 19.82
N THR A 90 17.03 9.82 19.60
CA THR A 90 16.22 10.73 20.42
C THR A 90 14.75 10.35 20.36
N LYS A 91 14.18 10.16 19.16
CA LYS A 91 12.78 9.72 19.00
C LYS A 91 12.51 8.42 19.76
N THR A 92 13.38 7.41 19.62
CA THR A 92 13.20 6.12 20.33
C THR A 92 13.34 6.28 21.85
N ALA A 93 14.21 7.16 22.34
CA ALA A 93 14.32 7.43 23.77
C ALA A 93 13.04 8.10 24.31
N GLU A 94 12.59 9.18 23.65
CA GLU A 94 11.36 9.88 24.01
C GLU A 94 10.13 8.97 23.99
N GLN A 95 10.04 8.07 23.02
CA GLN A 95 8.97 7.06 22.96
C GLN A 95 8.99 6.12 24.18
N ARG A 96 10.18 5.67 24.61
CA ARG A 96 10.33 4.78 25.77
C ARG A 96 10.09 5.48 27.10
N ASP A 97 10.33 6.78 27.15
CA ASP A 97 10.04 7.62 28.32
C ASP A 97 8.54 7.96 28.41
N ASN A 98 7.78 7.83 27.32
CA ASN A 98 6.36 8.19 27.22
C ASN A 98 5.50 7.00 26.74
N LEU A 99 5.56 5.89 27.46
CA LEU A 99 4.78 4.69 27.15
C LEU A 99 3.27 4.98 27.16
N THR A 100 2.55 4.44 26.18
CA THR A 100 1.09 4.61 26.08
C THR A 100 0.35 3.42 26.71
N GLY A 101 -0.54 3.68 27.66
CA GLY A 101 -1.42 2.65 28.23
C GLY A 101 -2.57 2.31 27.29
N PHE A 102 -2.99 1.05 27.24
CA PHE A 102 -4.19 0.63 26.53
C PHE A 102 -4.93 -0.48 27.28
N ASN A 103 -6.25 -0.56 27.12
CA ASN A 103 -7.06 -1.60 27.73
C ASN A 103 -6.77 -2.96 27.05
N ALA A 104 -5.96 -3.79 27.69
CA ALA A 104 -5.49 -5.04 27.11
C ALA A 104 -6.62 -6.07 26.94
N ALA A 105 -7.55 -6.14 27.89
CA ALA A 105 -8.69 -7.04 27.81
C ALA A 105 -9.63 -6.67 26.66
N ALA A 106 -9.95 -5.37 26.49
CA ALA A 106 -10.75 -4.89 25.38
C ALA A 106 -10.09 -5.18 24.02
N ALA A 107 -8.76 -5.05 23.93
CA ALA A 107 -8.03 -5.35 22.70
C ALA A 107 -8.08 -6.86 22.36
N VAL A 108 -8.01 -7.75 23.36
CA VAL A 108 -8.19 -9.20 23.17
C VAL A 108 -9.61 -9.54 22.74
N GLU A 109 -10.63 -8.90 23.32
CA GLU A 109 -12.03 -9.11 22.91
C GLU A 109 -12.28 -8.60 21.47
N ALA A 110 -11.76 -7.43 21.11
CA ALA A 110 -11.80 -6.94 19.74
C ALA A 110 -11.08 -7.89 18.77
N THR A 111 -10.00 -8.54 19.20
CA THR A 111 -9.33 -9.58 18.41
C THR A 111 -10.24 -10.78 18.16
N LYS A 112 -10.94 -11.27 19.20
CA LYS A 112 -11.92 -12.38 19.07
C LYS A 112 -13.09 -12.02 18.17
N GLN A 113 -13.49 -10.76 18.10
CA GLN A 113 -14.52 -10.30 17.17
C GLN A 113 -13.97 -10.20 15.73
N ALA A 114 -12.80 -9.59 15.56
CA ALA A 114 -12.19 -9.34 14.25
C ALA A 114 -11.89 -10.63 13.47
N ILE A 115 -11.48 -11.71 14.15
CA ILE A 115 -11.25 -13.02 13.50
C ILE A 115 -12.52 -13.66 12.91
N ASN A 116 -13.70 -13.16 13.30
CA ASN A 116 -14.98 -13.61 12.77
C ASN A 116 -15.49 -12.71 11.64
N SER A 117 -14.82 -11.59 11.33
CA SER A 117 -15.23 -10.68 10.25
C SER A 117 -15.17 -11.35 8.88
N GLU A 118 -16.14 -11.01 8.02
CA GLU A 118 -16.15 -11.36 6.59
C GLU A 118 -15.25 -10.43 5.78
N ASP A 119 -14.87 -9.27 6.33
CA ASP A 119 -13.87 -8.41 5.72
C ASP A 119 -12.47 -9.00 5.97
N TRP A 120 -11.84 -9.54 4.93
CA TRP A 120 -10.49 -10.10 4.99
C TRP A 120 -9.46 -9.14 5.63
N ARG A 121 -9.68 -7.82 5.51
CA ARG A 121 -8.78 -6.78 6.07
C ARG A 121 -8.89 -6.73 7.59
N GLU A 122 -10.09 -6.85 8.14
CA GLU A 122 -10.32 -6.91 9.60
C GLU A 122 -9.88 -8.25 10.16
N LEU A 123 -10.21 -9.34 9.46
CA LEU A 123 -9.73 -10.68 9.78
C LEU A 123 -8.20 -10.70 9.85
N ALA A 124 -7.50 -10.14 8.85
CA ALA A 124 -6.06 -10.00 8.87
C ALA A 124 -5.57 -9.15 10.04
N ALA A 125 -6.20 -8.01 10.34
CA ALA A 125 -5.84 -7.18 11.49
C ALA A 125 -6.01 -7.94 12.82
N GLY A 126 -7.08 -8.73 12.97
CA GLY A 126 -7.30 -9.65 14.09
C GLY A 126 -6.17 -10.68 14.23
N LEU A 127 -5.82 -11.37 13.14
CA LEU A 127 -4.76 -12.39 13.15
C LEU A 127 -3.37 -11.80 13.41
N ILE A 128 -3.09 -10.58 12.92
CA ILE A 128 -1.89 -9.80 13.25
C ILE A 128 -1.85 -9.51 14.75
N MET A 129 -2.96 -9.03 15.32
CA MET A 129 -3.02 -8.75 16.76
C MET A 129 -2.86 -10.03 17.57
N ALA A 130 -3.43 -11.16 17.14
CA ALA A 130 -3.39 -12.43 17.84
C ALA A 130 -1.99 -13.05 17.96
N THR A 131 -1.15 -12.93 16.92
CA THR A 131 0.19 -13.55 16.87
C THR A 131 1.35 -12.57 16.84
N GLN A 132 1.05 -11.29 16.66
CA GLN A 132 2.05 -10.23 16.46
C GLN A 132 2.98 -10.50 15.28
N SER A 133 2.51 -11.27 14.30
CA SER A 133 3.21 -11.54 13.03
C SER A 133 3.15 -10.34 12.09
N ARG A 134 4.00 -10.29 11.05
CA ARG A 134 3.94 -9.19 10.06
C ARG A 134 2.75 -9.36 9.13
N PRO A 135 2.25 -8.27 8.52
CA PRO A 135 1.27 -8.34 7.43
C PRO A 135 1.64 -9.35 6.35
N SER A 136 2.90 -9.35 5.89
CA SER A 136 3.39 -10.28 4.88
C SER A 136 3.27 -11.75 5.31
N ASP A 137 3.49 -12.05 6.59
CA ASP A 137 3.40 -13.41 7.11
C ASP A 137 1.93 -13.88 7.15
N MET A 138 1.01 -12.97 7.48
CA MET A 138 -0.42 -13.26 7.46
C MET A 138 -0.96 -13.47 6.05
N LEU A 139 -0.48 -12.70 5.07
CA LEU A 139 -1.04 -12.68 3.71
C LEU A 139 -0.36 -13.67 2.74
N SER A 140 0.96 -13.89 2.83
CA SER A 140 1.66 -14.76 1.86
C SER A 140 2.62 -15.78 2.48
N SER A 141 3.49 -15.40 3.41
CA SER A 141 4.68 -16.22 3.72
C SER A 141 4.65 -17.06 4.99
N GLY A 142 3.77 -16.75 5.94
CA GLY A 142 3.75 -17.40 7.25
C GLY A 142 3.05 -18.76 7.23
N GLU A 143 3.61 -19.73 7.94
CA GLU A 143 2.97 -21.02 8.20
C GLU A 143 2.81 -21.21 9.71
N PHE A 144 1.62 -21.64 10.12
CA PHE A 144 1.26 -21.82 11.53
C PHE A 144 0.73 -23.23 11.76
N LYS A 145 1.07 -23.80 12.90
CA LYS A 145 0.53 -25.07 13.37
C LYS A 145 0.21 -24.98 14.86
N ALA A 146 -0.95 -25.49 15.26
CA ALA A 146 -1.31 -25.53 16.67
C ALA A 146 -0.46 -26.54 17.45
N ILE A 147 0.09 -26.11 18.60
CA ILE A 147 0.86 -26.95 19.52
C ILE A 147 0.02 -27.27 20.76
N SER A 148 -0.55 -26.23 21.36
CA SER A 148 -1.32 -26.27 22.60
C SER A 148 -2.49 -25.28 22.50
N LYS A 149 -3.27 -25.12 23.57
CA LYS A 149 -4.42 -24.21 23.60
C LYS A 149 -4.05 -22.78 23.22
N TYR A 150 -2.89 -22.28 23.64
CA TYR A 150 -2.45 -20.92 23.33
C TYR A 150 -1.08 -20.83 22.64
N ARG A 151 -0.47 -21.93 22.20
CA ARG A 151 0.80 -21.90 21.46
C ARG A 151 0.68 -22.39 20.02
N LEU A 152 1.46 -21.73 19.17
CA LEU A 152 1.60 -22.04 17.75
C LEU A 152 3.07 -22.28 17.43
N GLU A 153 3.35 -23.28 16.59
CA GLU A 153 4.58 -23.34 15.83
C GLU A 153 4.43 -22.33 14.68
N PHE A 154 5.39 -21.42 14.55
CA PHE A 154 5.42 -20.42 13.50
C PHE A 154 6.69 -20.55 12.67
N LYS A 155 6.52 -20.65 11.35
CA LYS A 155 7.61 -20.64 10.38
C LYS A 155 7.59 -19.35 9.57
N ILE A 156 8.68 -18.61 9.67
CA ILE A 156 8.91 -17.37 8.92
C ILE A 156 9.95 -17.64 7.84
N ARG A 157 9.61 -17.31 6.60
CA ARG A 157 10.61 -17.19 5.54
C ARG A 157 11.37 -15.87 5.75
N ALA A 158 12.57 -15.94 6.32
CA ALA A 158 13.26 -14.74 6.81
C ALA A 158 13.54 -13.72 5.68
N LYS A 159 13.42 -12.42 6.00
CA LYS A 159 13.69 -11.28 5.10
C LYS A 159 15.13 -11.25 4.54
N LYS A 160 16.05 -12.06 5.06
CA LYS A 160 17.44 -12.14 4.59
C LYS A 160 17.84 -13.62 4.50
N ARG A 161 18.16 -14.07 3.29
CA ARG A 161 18.79 -15.36 2.94
C ARG A 161 17.92 -16.61 2.77
N GLY A 162 16.60 -16.52 2.78
CA GLY A 162 15.76 -17.72 2.54
C GLY A 162 15.89 -18.81 3.62
N ALA A 163 16.58 -18.51 4.73
CA ALA A 163 16.56 -19.35 5.91
C ALA A 163 15.15 -19.31 6.51
N VAL A 164 14.59 -20.49 6.78
CA VAL A 164 13.31 -20.63 7.47
C VAL A 164 13.61 -20.58 8.96
N ALA A 165 13.14 -19.53 9.62
CA ALA A 165 13.15 -19.47 11.08
C ALA A 165 11.86 -20.14 11.58
N THR A 166 12.00 -21.21 12.36
CA THR A 166 10.89 -21.89 13.01
C THR A 166 11.00 -21.65 14.51
N GLY A 167 9.89 -21.31 15.17
CA GLY A 167 9.86 -21.20 16.62
C GLY A 167 8.45 -21.31 17.17
N GLU A 168 8.36 -21.45 18.50
CA GLU A 168 7.10 -21.46 19.21
C GLU A 168 6.73 -20.04 19.66
N ILE A 169 5.49 -19.64 19.40
CA ILE A 169 4.94 -18.35 19.80
C ILE A 169 3.62 -18.53 20.55
N PHE A 170 3.26 -17.54 21.36
CA PHE A 170 1.95 -17.47 21.99
C PHE A 170 0.90 -16.84 21.06
N CYS A 171 -0.35 -17.23 21.25
CA CYS A 171 -1.52 -16.64 20.61
C CYS A 171 -2.42 -15.99 21.67
N LEU A 172 -2.98 -14.81 21.37
CA LEU A 172 -3.92 -14.13 22.26
C LEU A 172 -5.29 -14.85 22.36
N ILE A 173 -5.59 -15.70 21.38
CA ILE A 173 -6.81 -16.49 21.29
C ILE A 173 -6.46 -17.98 21.24
N GLU A 174 -7.47 -18.85 21.37
CA GLU A 174 -7.23 -20.29 21.25
C GLU A 174 -6.62 -20.64 19.88
N ALA A 175 -5.55 -21.45 19.89
CA ALA A 175 -4.77 -21.79 18.72
C ALA A 175 -5.62 -22.47 17.64
N ALA A 176 -6.58 -23.31 18.02
CA ALA A 176 -7.51 -23.92 17.08
C ALA A 176 -8.37 -22.89 16.34
N THR A 177 -8.92 -21.91 17.07
CA THR A 177 -9.68 -20.80 16.49
C THR A 177 -8.81 -19.96 15.57
N PHE A 178 -7.56 -19.70 15.96
CA PHE A 178 -6.60 -18.99 15.12
C PHE A 178 -6.35 -19.73 13.80
N ILE A 179 -6.07 -21.04 13.85
CA ILE A 179 -5.78 -21.83 12.64
C ILE A 179 -6.98 -21.85 11.69
N ASP A 180 -8.20 -22.02 12.20
CA ASP A 180 -9.42 -21.98 11.40
C ASP A 180 -9.61 -20.61 10.73
N ALA A 181 -9.44 -19.52 11.48
CA ALA A 181 -9.55 -18.16 10.96
C ALA A 181 -8.45 -17.79 9.96
N PHE A 182 -7.21 -18.23 10.22
CA PHE A 182 -6.08 -18.06 9.32
C PHE A 182 -6.28 -18.81 8.00
N SER A 183 -6.80 -20.04 8.07
CA SER A 183 -7.17 -20.83 6.90
C SER A 183 -8.22 -20.10 6.06
N ARG A 184 -9.25 -19.53 6.70
CA ARG A 184 -10.28 -18.73 6.03
C ARG A 184 -9.69 -17.48 5.36
N LEU A 185 -8.80 -16.75 6.03
CA LEU A 185 -8.11 -15.60 5.44
C LEU A 185 -7.36 -15.99 4.16
N ARG A 186 -6.58 -17.07 4.21
CA ARG A 186 -5.77 -17.54 3.06
C ARG A 186 -6.60 -18.05 1.89
N ARG A 187 -7.88 -18.33 2.11
CA ARG A 187 -8.85 -18.73 1.08
C ARG A 187 -9.67 -17.56 0.52
N SER A 188 -9.56 -16.36 1.09
CA SER A 188 -10.20 -15.18 0.51
C SER A 188 -9.62 -14.89 -0.87
N PRO A 189 -10.45 -14.63 -1.91
CA PRO A 189 -9.98 -14.39 -3.28
C PRO A 189 -8.88 -13.33 -3.37
N GLU A 190 -9.08 -12.20 -2.69
CA GLU A 190 -8.13 -11.10 -2.68
C GLU A 190 -6.78 -11.47 -2.06
N VAL A 191 -6.76 -12.38 -1.08
CA VAL A 191 -5.52 -12.84 -0.43
C VAL A 191 -4.82 -13.90 -1.27
N MET A 192 -5.58 -14.78 -1.95
CA MET A 192 -5.01 -15.78 -2.86
C MET A 192 -4.24 -15.13 -4.03
N GLU A 193 -4.74 -14.00 -4.55
CA GLU A 193 -4.04 -13.22 -5.58
C GLU A 193 -2.65 -12.74 -5.11
N MET A 194 -2.43 -12.61 -3.80
CA MET A 194 -1.18 -12.11 -3.21
C MET A 194 -0.18 -13.22 -2.86
N LYS A 195 -0.54 -14.49 -3.05
CA LYS A 195 0.29 -15.64 -2.63
C LYS A 195 1.71 -15.59 -3.19
N ASP A 196 1.83 -15.18 -4.46
CA ASP A 196 3.09 -15.17 -5.20
C ASP A 196 3.74 -13.77 -5.28
N TRP A 197 3.17 -12.79 -4.58
CA TRP A 197 3.74 -11.44 -4.55
C TRP A 197 5.04 -11.43 -3.77
N ALA A 198 6.01 -10.64 -4.21
CA ALA A 198 7.22 -10.45 -3.42
C ALA A 198 6.86 -9.73 -2.11
N LEU A 199 7.52 -10.11 -1.01
CA LEU A 199 7.26 -9.53 0.32
C LEU A 199 7.29 -8.00 0.33
N LYS A 200 8.19 -7.41 -0.46
CA LYS A 200 8.30 -5.95 -0.62
C LYS A 200 7.04 -5.32 -1.20
N ASP A 201 6.37 -6.00 -2.12
CA ASP A 201 5.20 -5.49 -2.85
C ASP A 201 3.94 -5.60 -1.99
N ILE A 202 3.86 -6.62 -1.14
CA ILE A 202 2.84 -6.72 -0.09
C ILE A 202 3.01 -5.61 0.94
N ASP A 203 4.24 -5.45 1.46
CA ASP A 203 4.58 -4.43 2.46
C ASP A 203 4.35 -3.00 1.89
N SER A 204 4.61 -2.72 0.62
CA SER A 204 4.33 -1.39 0.05
C SER A 204 2.89 -1.19 -0.41
N GLY A 205 2.26 -2.24 -0.96
CA GLY A 205 0.97 -2.13 -1.64
C GLY A 205 -0.25 -2.25 -0.74
N LYS A 206 -0.16 -2.96 0.39
CA LYS A 206 -1.34 -3.28 1.24
C LYS A 206 -1.24 -2.76 2.67
N ASN A 207 -0.09 -2.24 3.10
CA ASN A 207 0.06 -1.69 4.45
C ASN A 207 -0.91 -0.55 4.74
N SER A 208 -1.16 0.36 3.80
CA SER A 208 -2.14 1.45 3.99
C SER A 208 -3.56 0.92 4.17
N THR A 209 -3.94 -0.09 3.39
CA THR A 209 -5.25 -0.77 3.48
C THR A 209 -5.42 -1.47 4.82
N LEU A 210 -4.41 -2.23 5.27
CA LEU A 210 -4.45 -2.89 6.56
C LEU A 210 -4.41 -1.89 7.72
N ASN A 211 -3.59 -0.84 7.66
CA ASN A 211 -3.56 0.22 8.69
C ASN A 211 -4.94 0.88 8.85
N ARG A 212 -5.71 1.05 7.76
CA ARG A 212 -7.10 1.53 7.84
C ARG A 212 -8.02 0.55 8.58
N ALA A 213 -7.87 -0.75 8.35
CA ALA A 213 -8.63 -1.76 9.10
C ALA A 213 -8.20 -1.81 10.57
N VAL A 214 -6.89 -1.69 10.86
CA VAL A 214 -6.38 -1.57 12.23
C VAL A 214 -7.01 -0.38 12.95
N LYS A 215 -7.04 0.80 12.31
CA LYS A 215 -7.69 2.00 12.87
C LYS A 215 -9.18 1.79 13.12
N ARG A 216 -9.88 1.09 12.22
CA ARG A 216 -11.31 0.81 12.37
C ARG A 216 -11.63 -0.15 13.51
N VAL A 217 -10.82 -1.20 13.68
CA VAL A 217 -11.05 -2.25 14.70
C VAL A 217 -10.53 -1.82 16.07
N TYR A 218 -9.36 -1.19 16.12
CA TYR A 218 -8.62 -0.93 17.37
C TYR A 218 -8.46 0.55 17.71
N GLY A 219 -8.82 1.49 16.84
CA GLY A 219 -8.51 2.91 17.03
C GLY A 219 -9.15 3.57 18.25
N GLU A 220 -10.27 3.02 18.74
CA GLU A 220 -10.93 3.47 19.98
C GLU A 220 -10.40 2.75 21.23
N ILE A 221 -9.64 1.66 21.05
CA ILE A 221 -9.19 0.77 22.13
C ILE A 221 -7.69 0.97 22.43
N ILE A 222 -6.90 1.12 21.37
CA ILE A 222 -5.45 1.28 21.42
C ILE A 222 -5.14 2.71 20.96
N PRO A 223 -4.70 3.60 21.87
CA PRO A 223 -4.36 4.95 21.49
C PRO A 223 -3.15 4.98 20.54
N VAL A 224 -3.01 6.07 19.79
CA VAL A 224 -1.82 6.29 18.97
C VAL A 224 -0.61 6.49 19.91
N PRO A 225 0.50 5.76 19.71
CA PRO A 225 1.65 5.87 20.60
C PRO A 225 2.38 7.20 20.42
N TYR A 226 3.16 7.59 21.42
CA TYR A 226 3.90 8.86 21.41
C TYR A 226 4.76 9.01 20.14
N GLY A 227 4.74 10.20 19.52
CA GLY A 227 5.54 10.50 18.33
C GLY A 227 5.09 9.82 17.03
N GLU A 228 3.91 9.17 17.02
CA GLU A 228 3.24 8.67 15.81
C GLU A 228 1.95 9.46 15.55
N SER A 229 1.57 9.59 14.28
CA SER A 229 0.34 10.31 13.88
C SER A 229 -0.88 9.41 13.80
N GLU A 230 -0.68 8.12 13.54
CA GLU A 230 -1.76 7.15 13.35
C GLU A 230 -1.36 5.76 13.85
N LEU A 231 -2.36 4.96 14.23
CA LEU A 231 -2.19 3.56 14.60
C LEU A 231 -1.92 2.72 13.34
N SER A 232 -0.80 2.00 13.33
CA SER A 232 -0.40 1.13 12.22
C SER A 232 -0.28 -0.33 12.62
N CYS A 233 -0.14 -1.24 11.65
CA CYS A 233 0.18 -2.66 11.91
C CYS A 233 1.47 -2.82 12.72
N LYS A 234 2.46 -1.91 12.61
CA LYS A 234 3.66 -1.97 13.44
C LYS A 234 3.32 -1.76 14.91
N ASN A 235 2.51 -0.75 15.21
CA ASN A 235 2.11 -0.42 16.58
C ASN A 235 1.16 -1.48 17.13
N LEU A 236 0.26 -2.03 16.30
CA LEU A 236 -0.61 -3.14 16.67
C LEU A 236 0.21 -4.36 17.14
N ARG A 237 1.30 -4.67 16.45
CA ARG A 237 2.22 -5.75 16.90
C ARG A 237 2.85 -5.42 18.27
N ALA A 238 3.24 -4.17 18.52
CA ALA A 238 3.80 -3.74 19.81
C ALA A 238 2.76 -3.85 20.95
N ALA A 239 1.54 -3.39 20.72
CA ALA A 239 0.44 -3.55 21.66
C ALA A 239 0.12 -5.04 21.91
N GLY A 240 0.07 -5.84 20.84
CA GLY A 240 -0.14 -7.28 20.94
C GLY A 240 0.94 -8.02 21.74
N VAL A 241 2.20 -7.59 21.66
CA VAL A 241 3.29 -8.19 22.46
C VAL A 241 3.09 -7.88 23.94
N ASN A 242 2.67 -6.66 24.28
CA ASN A 242 2.35 -6.29 25.65
C ASN A 242 1.15 -7.06 26.19
N ALA A 243 0.11 -7.26 25.36
CA ALA A 243 -1.03 -8.11 25.70
C ALA A 243 -0.60 -9.57 25.89
N ALA A 244 0.23 -10.11 24.99
CA ALA A 244 0.74 -11.48 25.09
C ALA A 244 1.61 -11.68 26.34
N TYR A 245 2.44 -10.69 26.71
CA TYR A 245 3.24 -10.75 27.92
C TYR A 245 2.38 -10.69 29.18
N TRP A 246 1.34 -9.85 29.21
CA TRP A 246 0.35 -9.87 30.28
C TRP A 246 -0.34 -11.25 30.41
N LEU A 247 -0.77 -11.85 29.29
CA LEU A 247 -1.47 -13.13 29.29
C LEU A 247 -0.57 -14.33 29.64
N HIS A 248 0.64 -14.39 29.08
CA HIS A 248 1.46 -15.61 29.03
C HIS A 248 2.89 -15.43 29.53
N GLY A 249 3.26 -14.20 29.92
CA GLY A 249 4.58 -13.90 30.46
C GLY A 249 4.87 -14.60 31.79
N ARG A 250 6.13 -14.52 32.23
CA ARG A 250 6.59 -15.06 33.50
C ARG A 250 7.25 -13.95 34.32
N ASP A 251 7.09 -14.02 35.64
CA ASP A 251 7.64 -13.02 36.57
C ASP A 251 9.17 -12.96 36.53
N ASP A 252 9.84 -14.07 36.18
CA ASP A 252 11.29 -14.19 36.04
C ASP A 252 11.83 -13.77 34.66
N GLN A 253 10.96 -13.27 33.77
CA GLN A 253 11.28 -12.93 32.40
C GLN A 253 10.94 -11.48 32.10
N SER A 254 11.91 -10.68 31.61
CA SER A 254 11.64 -9.32 31.16
C SER A 254 10.79 -9.28 29.88
N LEU A 255 10.01 -8.21 29.70
CA LEU A 255 9.25 -7.95 28.47
C LEU A 255 10.13 -8.01 27.22
N GLY A 256 11.33 -7.42 27.26
CA GLY A 256 12.26 -7.44 26.13
C GLY A 256 12.66 -8.87 25.72
N ARG A 257 12.94 -9.75 26.70
CA ARG A 257 13.25 -11.16 26.41
C ARG A 257 12.03 -11.93 25.93
N PHE A 258 10.84 -11.63 26.46
CA PHE A 258 9.59 -12.21 25.96
C PHE A 258 9.33 -11.81 24.50
N ALA A 259 9.45 -10.53 24.18
CA ALA A 259 9.27 -9.98 22.84
C ALA A 259 10.28 -10.56 21.83
N GLU A 260 11.53 -10.78 22.24
CA GLU A 260 12.55 -11.44 21.41
C GLU A 260 12.11 -12.85 20.97
N LEU A 261 11.60 -13.65 21.92
CA LEU A 261 11.10 -15.00 21.64
C LEU A 261 9.79 -14.97 20.83
N GLN A 262 8.84 -14.12 21.23
CA GLN A 262 7.54 -14.00 20.58
C GLN A 262 7.64 -13.55 19.12
N LEU A 263 8.60 -12.69 18.79
CA LEU A 263 8.79 -12.14 17.45
C LEU A 263 9.90 -12.82 16.66
N LEU A 264 10.52 -13.87 17.23
CA LEU A 264 11.63 -14.62 16.64
C LEU A 264 12.80 -13.72 16.19
N TYR A 265 13.20 -12.77 17.05
CA TYR A 265 14.33 -11.89 16.78
C TYR A 265 15.67 -12.52 17.16
N GLU A 266 16.68 -12.35 16.31
CA GLU A 266 18.06 -12.80 16.58
C GLU A 266 18.82 -11.89 17.57
N ASN A 267 18.31 -10.68 17.87
CA ASN A 267 19.01 -9.70 18.69
C ASN A 267 18.05 -8.94 19.64
N PRO A 268 18.36 -8.92 20.96
CA PRO A 268 17.60 -8.18 21.99
C PRO A 268 17.37 -6.70 21.68
N GLY A 269 18.31 -6.02 21.04
CA GLY A 269 18.20 -4.58 20.71
C GLY A 269 17.07 -4.26 19.73
N THR A 270 16.57 -5.25 18.99
CA THR A 270 15.44 -5.05 18.07
C THR A 270 14.10 -5.06 18.82
N ALA A 271 14.02 -5.75 19.96
CA ALA A 271 12.83 -5.86 20.80
C ALA A 271 12.45 -4.53 21.48
N ALA A 272 13.44 -3.66 21.76
CA ALA A 272 13.22 -2.33 22.33
C ALA A 272 12.29 -1.43 21.47
N ASN A 273 12.15 -1.71 20.17
CA ASN A 273 11.23 -0.99 19.28
C ASN A 273 9.75 -1.39 19.45
N TYR A 274 9.45 -2.31 20.38
CA TYR A 274 8.10 -2.79 20.69
C TYR A 274 7.67 -2.38 22.11
N GLU A 275 8.49 -1.59 22.81
CA GLU A 275 8.19 -0.96 24.09
C GLU A 275 7.45 0.36 23.88
N ASP A 276 6.47 0.42 22.97
CA ASP A 276 5.67 1.64 22.72
C ASP A 276 4.48 1.75 23.71
N PHE A 277 4.10 0.63 24.32
CA PHE A 277 2.88 0.47 25.10
C PHE A 277 3.11 -0.19 26.45
N TYR A 278 2.13 -0.07 27.34
CA TYR A 278 1.94 -0.98 28.48
C TYR A 278 0.48 -1.43 28.57
N ALA A 279 0.27 -2.66 29.06
CA ALA A 279 -1.06 -3.20 29.30
C ALA A 279 -1.71 -2.54 30.51
N ALA A 280 -2.93 -2.03 30.34
CA ALA A 280 -3.74 -1.42 31.39
C ALA A 280 -5.14 -2.08 31.48
N ASP A 281 -5.81 -1.89 32.62
CA ASP A 281 -7.21 -2.25 32.81
C ASP A 281 -8.17 -1.21 32.17
N ALA A 282 -9.47 -1.34 32.44
CA ALA A 282 -10.48 -0.43 31.88
C ALA A 282 -10.43 0.97 32.51
N GLU A 283 -9.91 1.06 33.73
CA GLU A 283 -9.72 2.28 34.50
C GLU A 283 -8.40 2.98 34.17
N GLY A 284 -7.53 2.34 33.38
CA GLY A 284 -6.24 2.87 32.96
C GLY A 284 -5.08 2.53 33.91
N ASN A 285 -5.31 1.70 34.93
CA ASN A 285 -4.24 1.24 35.81
C ASN A 285 -3.40 0.17 35.12
N ARG A 286 -2.08 0.25 35.33
CA ARG A 286 -1.14 -0.71 34.74
C ARG A 286 -1.35 -2.10 35.31
N LEU A 287 -1.43 -3.09 34.42
CA LEU A 287 -1.51 -4.50 34.77
C LEU A 287 -0.10 -5.02 35.12
N LEU A 288 0.13 -5.25 36.41
CA LEU A 288 1.43 -5.71 36.92
C LEU A 288 1.57 -7.25 36.95
N LYS A 289 0.45 -7.96 37.10
CA LYS A 289 0.44 -9.43 37.12
C LYS A 289 0.54 -9.96 35.69
N VAL A 290 1.51 -10.84 35.43
CA VAL A 290 1.69 -11.52 34.14
C VAL A 290 1.31 -13.00 34.22
N GLY A 291 1.20 -13.68 33.09
CA GLY A 291 0.88 -15.12 33.04
C GLY A 291 -0.53 -15.44 33.53
N VAL A 292 -1.49 -14.53 33.29
CA VAL A 292 -2.87 -14.69 33.79
C VAL A 292 -3.61 -15.87 33.13
N LEU A 293 -3.19 -16.28 31.92
CA LEU A 293 -3.71 -17.46 31.26
C LEU A 293 -2.77 -18.65 31.43
N LYS A 294 -3.36 -19.80 31.74
CA LYS A 294 -2.65 -21.08 31.74
C LYS A 294 -2.83 -21.75 30.40
N ASP A 295 -1.71 -22.19 29.84
CA ASP A 295 -1.73 -23.04 28.67
C ASP A 295 -2.24 -24.44 29.02
N ALA A 296 -2.79 -25.13 28.04
CA ALA A 296 -3.36 -26.47 28.19
C ALA A 296 -3.14 -27.27 26.90
N PRO A 297 -3.22 -28.61 26.94
CA PRO A 297 -3.25 -29.41 25.72
C PRO A 297 -4.35 -28.96 24.75
N LEU A 298 -4.19 -29.25 23.47
CA LEU A 298 -5.22 -28.97 22.47
C LEU A 298 -6.48 -29.82 22.76
N ASP A 299 -7.57 -29.14 23.12
CA ASP A 299 -8.86 -29.77 23.38
C ASP A 299 -9.46 -30.43 22.12
N ALA A 300 -9.18 -29.85 20.93
CA ALA A 300 -9.61 -30.37 19.64
C ALA A 300 -8.64 -29.98 18.53
N LYS A 301 -8.54 -30.81 17.49
CA LYS A 301 -7.86 -30.42 16.24
C LYS A 301 -8.64 -29.31 15.54
N PRO A 302 -7.94 -28.31 14.96
CA PRO A 302 -8.57 -27.28 14.14
C PRO A 302 -9.51 -27.88 13.10
N LYS A 303 -10.68 -27.26 12.89
CA LYS A 303 -11.66 -27.78 11.93
C LYS A 303 -11.10 -27.80 10.51
N SER A 304 -10.27 -26.82 10.15
CA SER A 304 -9.60 -26.74 8.86
C SER A 304 -8.65 -27.92 8.59
N GLU A 305 -8.19 -28.61 9.63
CA GLU A 305 -7.30 -29.79 9.51
C GLU A 305 -8.07 -31.12 9.48
N LYS A 306 -9.37 -31.12 9.79
CA LYS A 306 -10.20 -32.33 9.70
C LYS A 306 -10.44 -32.62 8.21
N ARG A 307 -9.84 -33.70 7.70
CA ARG A 307 -10.11 -34.21 6.35
C ARG A 307 -11.58 -34.64 6.26
N SER A 308 -12.46 -33.76 5.80
CA SER A 308 -13.77 -34.14 5.29
C SER A 308 -13.57 -34.73 3.89
N SER A 309 -13.62 -36.05 3.77
CA SER A 309 -13.72 -36.71 2.48
C SER A 309 -15.09 -36.38 1.88
N VAL A 310 -15.13 -35.41 0.98
CA VAL A 310 -16.29 -35.19 0.11
C VAL A 310 -16.26 -36.30 -0.94
N SER A 311 -17.26 -37.18 -0.97
CA SER A 311 -17.39 -38.14 -2.08
C SER A 311 -17.90 -37.38 -3.30
N VAL A 312 -16.98 -36.97 -4.16
CA VAL A 312 -17.31 -36.35 -5.44
C VAL A 312 -17.35 -37.43 -6.52
N ASP A 313 -18.33 -37.35 -7.43
CA ASP A 313 -18.40 -38.25 -8.58
C ASP A 313 -17.16 -38.10 -9.47
N ALA A 314 -16.97 -39.01 -10.44
CA ALA A 314 -15.77 -39.04 -11.28
C ALA A 314 -15.57 -37.78 -12.13
N GLN A 315 -16.64 -37.17 -12.63
CA GLN A 315 -16.61 -35.96 -13.45
C GLN A 315 -16.24 -34.73 -12.62
N LEU A 316 -16.82 -34.60 -11.43
CA LEU A 316 -16.42 -33.55 -10.48
C LEU A 316 -14.96 -33.77 -10.00
N ARG A 317 -14.54 -35.01 -9.78
CA ARG A 317 -13.15 -35.34 -9.42
C ARG A 317 -12.15 -34.88 -10.47
N ASP A 318 -12.45 -35.04 -11.75
CA ASP A 318 -11.57 -34.57 -12.83
C ASP A 318 -11.54 -33.04 -12.91
N MET A 319 -12.69 -32.37 -12.76
CA MET A 319 -12.76 -30.89 -12.73
C MET A 319 -12.01 -30.28 -11.53
N ILE A 320 -12.11 -30.90 -10.36
CA ILE A 320 -11.42 -30.48 -9.11
C ILE A 320 -9.97 -30.96 -9.11
N GLY A 321 -9.65 -32.01 -9.86
CA GLY A 321 -8.35 -32.66 -9.94
C GLY A 321 -7.26 -31.80 -10.59
N ASN A 322 -7.65 -30.83 -11.41
CA ASN A 322 -6.73 -29.95 -12.12
C ASN A 322 -6.00 -28.97 -11.16
N ALA A 323 -4.79 -29.38 -10.75
CA ALA A 323 -3.94 -28.62 -9.85
C ALA A 323 -3.40 -27.32 -10.48
N GLU A 324 -3.25 -27.27 -11.81
CA GLU A 324 -2.84 -26.04 -12.52
C GLU A 324 -3.93 -24.96 -12.43
N GLN A 325 -5.21 -25.37 -12.51
CA GLN A 325 -6.34 -24.44 -12.52
C GLN A 325 -6.78 -23.98 -11.12
N TRP A 326 -6.70 -24.86 -10.12
CA TRP A 326 -7.26 -24.66 -8.77
C TRP A 326 -6.23 -24.74 -7.63
N GLY A 327 -4.96 -24.93 -7.95
CA GLY A 327 -3.85 -24.98 -7.01
C GLY A 327 -3.69 -26.30 -6.25
N GLU A 328 -2.52 -26.45 -5.61
CA GLU A 328 -2.22 -27.57 -4.72
C GLU A 328 -3.11 -27.57 -3.46
N GLY A 329 -3.37 -28.74 -2.88
CA GLY A 329 -4.23 -28.92 -1.70
C GLY A 329 -5.16 -30.13 -1.82
N SER A 330 -6.00 -30.36 -0.81
CA SER A 330 -6.99 -31.44 -0.83
C SER A 330 -8.15 -31.12 -1.80
N HIS A 331 -8.95 -32.13 -2.18
CA HIS A 331 -10.16 -31.91 -2.99
C HIS A 331 -11.15 -30.96 -2.30
N ALA A 332 -11.24 -30.98 -0.96
CA ALA A 332 -12.07 -30.05 -0.20
C ALA A 332 -11.56 -28.60 -0.34
N ASP A 333 -10.24 -28.38 -0.21
CA ASP A 333 -9.63 -27.05 -0.39
C ASP A 333 -9.84 -26.51 -1.82
N ARG A 334 -9.82 -27.41 -2.82
CA ARG A 334 -10.08 -27.02 -4.22
C ARG A 334 -11.56 -26.72 -4.45
N LEU A 335 -12.48 -27.51 -3.89
CA LEU A 335 -13.93 -27.23 -3.91
C LEU A 335 -14.27 -25.88 -3.27
N GLU A 336 -13.70 -25.59 -2.11
CA GLU A 336 -13.90 -24.30 -1.45
C GLU A 336 -13.37 -23.13 -2.29
N ARG A 337 -12.24 -23.31 -2.98
CA ARG A 337 -11.71 -22.30 -3.93
C ARG A 337 -12.60 -22.11 -5.14
N ILE A 338 -13.17 -23.18 -5.68
CA ILE A 338 -14.15 -23.13 -6.77
C ILE A 338 -15.38 -22.32 -6.32
N ILE A 339 -15.90 -22.60 -5.13
CA ILE A 339 -17.04 -21.86 -4.55
C ILE A 339 -16.68 -20.39 -4.32
N ALA A 340 -15.50 -20.08 -3.78
CA ALA A 340 -15.06 -18.71 -3.58
C ALA A 340 -14.92 -17.93 -4.91
N ARG A 341 -14.40 -18.58 -5.97
CA ARG A 341 -14.36 -18.00 -7.32
C ARG A 341 -15.74 -17.83 -7.92
N ALA A 342 -16.67 -18.75 -7.68
CA ALA A 342 -18.06 -18.62 -8.12
C ALA A 342 -18.74 -17.41 -7.45
N LEU A 343 -18.59 -17.24 -6.14
CA LEU A 343 -19.09 -16.05 -5.43
C LEU A 343 -18.45 -14.75 -5.93
N GLN A 344 -17.16 -14.79 -6.31
CA GLN A 344 -16.49 -13.66 -6.94
C GLN A 344 -17.07 -13.38 -8.34
N ALA A 345 -17.36 -14.41 -9.13
CA ALA A 345 -18.02 -14.29 -10.42
C ALA A 345 -19.42 -13.67 -10.25
N ASP A 346 -20.23 -14.14 -9.31
CA ASP A 346 -21.55 -13.56 -9.01
C ASP A 346 -21.45 -12.07 -8.64
N LYS A 347 -20.43 -11.71 -7.86
CA LYS A 347 -20.17 -10.30 -7.49
C LYS A 347 -19.75 -9.47 -8.71
N LEU A 348 -18.93 -10.01 -9.60
CA LEU A 348 -18.53 -9.38 -10.85
C LEU A 348 -19.71 -9.26 -11.82
N GLU A 349 -20.58 -10.26 -11.89
CA GLU A 349 -21.83 -10.22 -12.67
C GLU A 349 -22.78 -9.14 -12.12
N ALA A 350 -22.92 -9.02 -10.80
CA ALA A 350 -23.69 -7.95 -10.19
C ALA A 350 -23.07 -6.55 -10.42
N GLN A 351 -21.75 -6.46 -10.57
CA GLN A 351 -21.09 -5.22 -11.01
C GLN A 351 -21.34 -4.95 -12.48
N LEU A 352 -21.19 -5.95 -13.35
CA LEU A 352 -21.44 -5.84 -14.78
C LEU A 352 -22.89 -5.47 -15.07
N ALA A 353 -23.86 -6.04 -14.36
CA ALA A 353 -25.28 -5.70 -14.47
C ALA A 353 -25.52 -4.22 -14.17
N ARG A 354 -24.92 -3.68 -13.10
CA ARG A 354 -24.99 -2.25 -12.77
C ARG A 354 -24.35 -1.38 -13.84
N GLU A 355 -23.23 -1.80 -14.42
CA GLU A 355 -22.59 -1.05 -15.51
C GLU A 355 -23.40 -1.13 -16.82
N CYS A 356 -24.05 -2.26 -17.10
CA CYS A 356 -24.99 -2.41 -18.22
C CYS A 356 -26.22 -1.52 -18.05
N GLU A 357 -26.79 -1.44 -16.84
CA GLU A 357 -27.89 -0.51 -16.51
C GLU A 357 -27.48 0.95 -16.75
N LYS A 358 -26.28 1.34 -16.29
CA LYS A 358 -25.73 2.68 -16.57
C LYS A 358 -25.58 2.93 -18.05
N ARG A 359 -25.05 1.97 -18.81
CA ARG A 359 -24.90 2.10 -20.26
C ARG A 359 -26.24 2.27 -20.96
N GLN A 360 -27.26 1.50 -20.59
CA GLN A 360 -28.61 1.65 -21.14
C GLN A 360 -29.23 3.00 -20.79
N ALA A 361 -29.02 3.51 -19.57
CA ALA A 361 -29.48 4.83 -19.18
C ALA A 361 -28.81 5.94 -20.01
N LEU A 362 -27.50 5.81 -20.28
CA LEU A 362 -26.74 6.73 -21.13
C LEU A 362 -27.18 6.66 -22.60
N GLU A 363 -27.42 5.47 -23.15
CA GLU A 363 -27.93 5.29 -24.52
C GLU A 363 -29.34 5.90 -24.68
N LEU A 364 -30.21 5.76 -23.67
CA LEU A 364 -31.54 6.38 -23.68
C LEU A 364 -31.45 7.91 -23.59
N ARG A 365 -30.49 8.42 -22.82
CA ARG A 365 -30.22 9.86 -22.70
C ARG A 365 -29.66 10.45 -23.99
N LEU A 366 -28.75 9.73 -24.66
CA LEU A 366 -28.24 10.08 -25.99
C LEU A 366 -29.38 10.17 -27.00
N LYS A 367 -30.25 9.16 -27.08
CA LYS A 367 -31.42 9.20 -27.98
C LYS A 367 -32.37 10.36 -27.69
N ARG A 368 -32.56 10.74 -26.42
CA ARG A 368 -33.38 11.90 -26.04
C ARG A 368 -32.73 13.23 -26.43
N LEU A 369 -31.40 13.31 -26.40
CA LEU A 369 -30.65 14.49 -26.83
C LEU A 369 -30.66 14.61 -28.36
N GLU A 370 -30.48 13.49 -29.07
CA GLU A 370 -30.59 13.42 -30.53
C GLU A 370 -31.99 13.81 -31.02
N SER A 371 -33.05 13.36 -30.33
CA SER A 371 -34.43 13.75 -30.65
C SER A 371 -34.75 15.20 -30.25
N ALA A 372 -34.00 15.80 -29.32
CA ALA A 372 -34.13 17.21 -28.95
C ALA A 372 -33.43 18.16 -29.95
N THR A 373 -32.40 17.68 -30.67
CA THR A 373 -31.72 18.44 -31.73
C THR A 373 -32.48 18.52 -33.06
N GLU A 374 -33.56 17.73 -33.25
CA GLU A 374 -34.39 17.77 -34.48
C GLU A 374 -35.47 18.89 -34.47
N GLN A 375 -35.54 19.76 -33.45
CA GLN A 375 -36.39 20.96 -33.50
C GLN A 375 -35.60 22.21 -33.97
N PRO A 376 -36.09 22.95 -34.98
CA PRO A 376 -35.32 24.02 -35.59
C PRO A 376 -35.43 25.30 -34.76
N THR A 377 -34.32 25.75 -34.16
CA THR A 377 -34.23 27.12 -33.63
C THR A 377 -32.92 27.81 -34.02
N ALA A 378 -33.13 28.83 -34.87
CA ALA A 378 -32.48 30.14 -34.95
C ALA A 378 -30.96 30.27 -34.72
N LYS A 379 -30.30 30.71 -35.79
CA LYS A 379 -28.96 31.34 -35.81
C LYS A 379 -28.81 32.39 -34.69
N ALA A 380 -27.79 32.22 -33.86
CA ALA A 380 -27.17 33.31 -33.11
C ALA A 380 -25.66 33.27 -33.38
N THR A 381 -25.22 34.31 -34.08
CA THR A 381 -23.85 34.68 -34.43
C THR A 381 -23.04 34.94 -33.16
N VAL A 382 -21.84 34.38 -33.05
CA VAL A 382 -20.86 34.80 -32.04
C VAL A 382 -19.74 35.55 -32.74
N GLU A 383 -19.63 36.83 -32.40
CA GLU A 383 -18.60 37.76 -32.82
C GLU A 383 -17.24 37.36 -32.26
N THR A 384 -16.24 37.39 -33.15
CA THR A 384 -14.82 37.36 -32.85
C THR A 384 -14.35 38.67 -32.22
N ALA A 385 -13.55 38.58 -31.16
CA ALA A 385 -12.18 39.10 -31.06
C ALA A 385 -11.81 39.54 -29.64
N THR A 386 -10.65 39.07 -29.16
CA THR A 386 -9.50 39.96 -28.87
C THR A 386 -8.27 39.08 -28.67
N ALA A 387 -7.29 39.30 -29.54
CA ALA A 387 -5.91 38.90 -29.37
C ALA A 387 -5.21 40.01 -28.58
N ASP A 388 -4.38 39.65 -27.60
CA ASP A 388 -2.94 39.91 -27.64
C ASP A 388 -2.32 39.58 -26.28
N ASP A 389 -1.35 38.66 -26.31
CA ASP A 389 -0.08 38.72 -25.58
C ASP A 389 0.73 37.47 -25.99
N GLU A 390 1.50 37.59 -27.07
CA GLU A 390 2.55 36.63 -27.42
C GLU A 390 3.84 36.95 -26.66
N PRO A 391 4.46 35.96 -26.01
CA PRO A 391 5.89 35.76 -26.09
C PRO A 391 6.19 34.75 -27.20
N ALA A 392 7.12 35.11 -28.09
CA ALA A 392 7.63 34.24 -29.16
C ALA A 392 7.97 32.84 -28.62
N GLY A 393 7.11 31.87 -28.94
CA GLY A 393 7.17 30.50 -28.43
C GLY A 393 6.37 29.60 -29.37
N PHE A 394 6.78 28.33 -29.46
CA PHE A 394 6.13 27.33 -30.30
C PHE A 394 4.63 27.22 -29.95
N ASP A 395 3.76 27.36 -30.96
CA ASP A 395 2.30 27.37 -30.75
C ASP A 395 1.76 25.95 -30.48
N TRP A 396 1.76 25.58 -29.20
CA TRP A 396 1.28 24.28 -28.73
C TRP A 396 -0.21 24.02 -29.00
N ARG A 397 -1.02 25.05 -29.30
CA ARG A 397 -2.45 24.86 -29.59
C ARG A 397 -2.69 24.13 -30.91
N LYS A 398 -1.73 24.21 -31.85
CA LYS A 398 -1.81 23.56 -33.16
C LYS A 398 -1.28 22.11 -33.15
N VAL A 399 -0.73 21.65 -32.02
CA VAL A 399 -0.13 20.32 -31.90
C VAL A 399 -1.20 19.25 -31.66
N PRO A 400 -1.21 18.13 -32.41
CA PRO A 400 -2.12 17.01 -32.18
C PRO A 400 -1.95 16.36 -30.80
N ASN A 401 -3.00 15.71 -30.29
CA ASN A 401 -2.98 15.06 -28.98
C ASN A 401 -1.86 14.01 -28.84
N ALA A 402 -1.63 13.19 -29.88
CA ALA A 402 -0.59 12.15 -29.86
C ALA A 402 0.83 12.74 -29.68
N GLU A 403 1.13 13.85 -30.37
CA GLU A 403 2.42 14.53 -30.28
C GLU A 403 2.54 15.28 -28.94
N LEU A 404 1.47 15.97 -28.52
CA LEU A 404 1.47 16.67 -27.24
C LEU A 404 1.63 15.70 -26.08
N ASN A 405 0.92 14.56 -26.05
CA ASN A 405 0.97 13.59 -24.95
C ASN A 405 2.41 13.08 -24.70
N GLY A 406 3.13 12.72 -25.77
CA GLY A 406 4.51 12.24 -25.70
C GLY A 406 5.55 13.31 -25.37
N ASP A 407 5.25 14.60 -25.53
CA ASP A 407 6.22 15.67 -25.39
C ASP A 407 6.56 16.00 -23.93
N ARG A 408 7.83 16.23 -23.63
CA ARG A 408 8.36 16.52 -22.29
C ARG A 408 8.86 17.94 -22.11
N ARG A 409 8.84 18.77 -23.16
CA ARG A 409 9.28 20.17 -23.15
C ARG A 409 8.45 21.00 -22.16
N HIS A 410 9.10 21.99 -21.56
CA HIS A 410 8.54 22.74 -20.44
C HIS A 410 7.41 23.69 -20.82
N ASP A 411 7.43 24.20 -22.04
CA ASP A 411 6.44 25.07 -22.67
C ASP A 411 5.16 24.30 -23.12
N ALA A 412 5.24 22.98 -23.28
CA ALA A 412 4.09 22.12 -23.57
C ALA A 412 3.13 21.94 -22.37
N TYR A 413 3.61 22.20 -21.15
CA TYR A 413 2.89 21.83 -19.93
C TYR A 413 1.61 22.63 -19.72
N ASP A 414 1.61 23.91 -20.09
CA ASP A 414 0.45 24.76 -19.92
C ASP A 414 -0.70 24.32 -20.83
N GLU A 415 -0.39 23.88 -22.06
CA GLU A 415 -1.38 23.36 -22.99
C GLU A 415 -1.92 21.99 -22.53
N LYS A 416 -1.07 21.11 -21.99
CA LYS A 416 -1.53 19.84 -21.37
C LYS A 416 -2.51 20.08 -20.23
N LEU A 417 -2.22 21.05 -19.38
CA LEU A 417 -3.05 21.39 -18.22
C LEU A 417 -4.37 22.03 -18.67
N ARG A 418 -4.34 22.92 -19.68
CA ARG A 418 -5.53 23.51 -20.29
C ARG A 418 -6.45 22.45 -20.90
N ARG A 419 -5.94 21.58 -21.79
CA ARG A 419 -6.73 20.50 -22.42
C ARG A 419 -7.30 19.53 -21.39
N THR A 420 -6.57 19.29 -20.30
CA THR A 420 -7.05 18.44 -19.20
C THR A 420 -8.16 19.10 -18.41
N PHE A 421 -8.05 20.40 -18.14
CA PHE A 421 -9.11 21.15 -17.47
C PHE A 421 -10.40 21.11 -18.29
N GLU A 422 -10.33 21.40 -19.59
CA GLU A 422 -11.48 21.31 -20.51
C GLU A 422 -12.05 19.89 -20.60
N ALA A 423 -11.18 18.88 -20.66
CA ALA A 423 -11.62 17.48 -20.67
C ALA A 423 -12.38 17.10 -19.39
N ILE A 424 -11.96 17.59 -18.23
CA ILE A 424 -12.70 17.38 -16.97
C ILE A 424 -14.03 18.13 -17.01
N GLN A 425 -14.06 19.37 -17.51
CA GLN A 425 -15.30 20.13 -17.64
C GLN A 425 -16.32 19.43 -18.56
N ASN A 426 -15.85 18.95 -19.70
CA ASN A 426 -16.67 18.21 -20.66
C ASN A 426 -17.15 16.86 -20.09
N TYR A 427 -16.29 16.15 -19.36
CA TYR A 427 -16.68 14.92 -18.68
C TYR A 427 -17.77 15.16 -17.63
N ASN A 428 -17.62 16.24 -16.85
CA ASN A 428 -18.59 16.62 -15.83
C ASN A 428 -19.90 17.16 -16.43
N ALA A 429 -19.86 17.71 -17.64
CA ALA A 429 -21.01 18.29 -18.34
C ALA A 429 -22.04 17.21 -18.68
N GLY A 430 -22.98 16.99 -17.75
CA GLY A 430 -24.05 16.01 -17.87
C GLY A 430 -24.06 14.95 -16.77
N LEU A 431 -23.09 14.91 -15.87
CA LEU A 431 -23.08 14.01 -14.73
C LEU A 431 -23.75 14.64 -13.52
N ASP A 432 -24.32 13.81 -12.63
CA ASP A 432 -24.80 14.28 -11.34
C ASP A 432 -23.63 14.74 -10.46
N ASP A 433 -23.87 15.67 -9.53
CA ASP A 433 -22.82 16.25 -8.68
C ASP A 433 -22.01 15.19 -7.94
N SER A 434 -22.57 14.04 -7.59
CA SER A 434 -21.84 12.94 -6.94
C SER A 434 -20.81 12.26 -7.86
N GLU A 435 -21.03 12.30 -9.18
CA GLU A 435 -20.21 11.66 -10.21
C GLU A 435 -19.15 12.61 -10.80
N GLN A 436 -19.36 13.93 -10.74
CA GLN A 436 -18.45 14.95 -11.28
C GLN A 436 -17.09 15.04 -10.55
N PHE A 437 -15.97 15.11 -11.26
CA PHE A 437 -14.65 15.31 -10.64
C PHE A 437 -14.41 16.78 -10.24
N ALA A 438 -13.95 17.02 -9.02
CA ALA A 438 -13.36 18.31 -8.66
C ALA A 438 -11.98 18.47 -9.33
N VAL A 439 -11.71 19.64 -9.90
CA VAL A 439 -10.43 19.94 -10.54
C VAL A 439 -9.41 20.28 -9.46
N THR A 440 -8.58 19.31 -9.10
CA THR A 440 -7.53 19.46 -8.09
C THR A 440 -6.15 19.28 -8.70
N GLY A 441 -5.11 19.81 -8.06
CA GLY A 441 -3.74 19.61 -8.53
C GLY A 441 -3.30 18.15 -8.57
N SER A 442 -3.85 17.30 -7.70
CA SER A 442 -3.63 15.85 -7.77
C SER A 442 -4.23 15.25 -9.03
N LEU A 443 -5.46 15.65 -9.38
CA LEU A 443 -6.16 15.16 -10.58
C LEU A 443 -5.47 15.61 -11.87
N LEU A 444 -5.14 16.90 -11.97
CA LEU A 444 -4.41 17.45 -13.11
C LEU A 444 -3.06 16.75 -13.31
N ARG A 445 -2.32 16.49 -12.23
CA ARG A 445 -1.06 15.74 -12.26
C ARG A 445 -1.25 14.29 -12.69
N GLN A 446 -2.29 13.62 -12.20
CA GLN A 446 -2.57 12.23 -12.51
C GLN A 446 -2.85 12.03 -14.01
N ILE A 447 -3.61 12.94 -14.62
CA ILE A 447 -3.93 12.88 -16.05
C ILE A 447 -2.74 13.32 -16.91
N THR A 448 -2.12 14.47 -16.63
CA THR A 448 -1.09 15.06 -17.51
C THR A 448 0.32 14.50 -17.31
N GLY A 449 0.63 13.91 -16.16
CA GLY A 449 2.00 13.52 -15.79
C GLY A 449 2.95 14.70 -15.53
N VAL A 450 2.46 15.94 -15.49
CA VAL A 450 3.28 17.15 -15.29
C VAL A 450 3.85 17.21 -13.87
N LYS A 451 5.05 17.76 -13.73
CA LYS A 451 5.76 17.88 -12.44
C LYS A 451 4.94 18.71 -11.43
N PRO A 452 4.86 18.31 -10.14
CA PRO A 452 4.03 18.99 -9.13
C PRO A 452 4.23 20.51 -9.04
N GLY A 453 5.48 20.99 -9.11
CA GLY A 453 5.77 22.43 -9.03
C GLY A 453 5.18 23.24 -10.19
N LYS A 454 5.09 22.66 -11.39
CA LYS A 454 4.50 23.32 -12.56
C LYS A 454 2.98 23.31 -12.52
N VAL A 455 2.39 22.20 -12.05
CA VAL A 455 0.94 22.14 -11.77
C VAL A 455 0.54 23.21 -10.74
N LYS A 456 1.36 23.39 -9.69
CA LYS A 456 1.12 24.42 -8.66
C LYS A 456 1.10 25.83 -9.26
N LEU A 457 2.10 26.18 -10.07
CA LEU A 457 2.19 27.49 -10.73
C LEU A 457 0.99 27.75 -11.65
N TRP A 458 0.58 26.74 -12.42
CA TRP A 458 -0.60 26.86 -13.29
C TRP A 458 -1.90 27.03 -12.50
N ILE A 459 -2.06 26.33 -11.38
CA ILE A 459 -3.21 26.50 -10.48
C ILE A 459 -3.23 27.89 -9.86
N GLU A 460 -2.08 28.41 -9.43
CA GLU A 460 -1.97 29.77 -8.89
C GLU A 460 -2.38 30.82 -9.95
N GLY A 461 -1.96 30.64 -11.21
CA GLY A 461 -2.34 31.51 -12.33
C GLY A 461 -3.82 31.39 -12.76
N ASN A 462 -4.47 30.25 -12.51
CA ASN A 462 -5.87 29.98 -12.89
C ASN A 462 -6.81 29.88 -11.68
N LYS A 463 -6.38 30.38 -10.52
CA LYS A 463 -7.04 30.14 -9.22
C LYS A 463 -8.51 30.58 -9.21
N ALA A 464 -8.82 31.74 -9.76
CA ALA A 464 -10.20 32.25 -9.79
C ALA A 464 -11.14 31.34 -10.61
N ALA A 465 -10.68 30.84 -11.75
CA ALA A 465 -11.46 29.92 -12.59
C ALA A 465 -11.68 28.57 -11.89
N LEU A 466 -10.64 28.04 -11.22
CA LEU A 466 -10.70 26.78 -10.49
C LEU A 466 -11.57 26.85 -9.24
N ASP A 467 -11.45 27.93 -8.47
CA ASP A 467 -12.26 28.14 -7.26
C ASP A 467 -13.74 28.34 -7.64
N ASN A 468 -14.03 29.07 -8.72
CA ASN A 468 -15.39 29.22 -9.25
C ASN A 468 -15.95 27.87 -9.74
N TYR A 469 -15.16 27.10 -10.49
CA TYR A 469 -15.59 25.80 -11.00
C TYR A 469 -15.83 24.78 -9.89
N ASN A 470 -14.96 24.76 -8.87
CA ASN A 470 -15.07 23.82 -7.75
C ASN A 470 -15.99 24.28 -6.62
N GLY A 471 -16.60 25.47 -6.72
CA GLY A 471 -17.34 26.10 -5.62
C GLY A 471 -18.47 25.26 -5.02
N GLY A 472 -19.03 24.31 -5.79
CA GLY A 472 -20.07 23.38 -5.34
C GLY A 472 -19.56 22.03 -4.82
N TYR A 473 -18.26 21.74 -4.88
CA TYR A 473 -17.71 20.42 -4.58
C TYR A 473 -17.24 20.27 -3.13
N GLY A 474 -17.55 19.12 -2.53
CA GLY A 474 -17.06 18.77 -1.20
C GLY A 474 -15.57 18.41 -1.16
N SER A 475 -14.96 18.45 0.03
CA SER A 475 -13.52 18.14 0.22
C SER A 475 -13.12 16.70 -0.16
N ARG A 476 -14.10 15.80 -0.33
CA ARG A 476 -13.91 14.40 -0.74
C ARG A 476 -14.53 14.07 -2.09
N GLN A 477 -14.78 15.08 -2.93
CA GLN A 477 -15.44 14.93 -4.23
C GLN A 477 -14.82 13.85 -5.13
N ASN A 478 -13.50 13.67 -5.06
CA ASN A 478 -12.77 12.73 -5.93
C ASN A 478 -12.56 11.34 -5.29
N VAL A 479 -13.07 11.07 -4.08
CA VAL A 479 -12.82 9.82 -3.36
C VAL A 479 -13.73 8.71 -3.89
N GLY A 480 -13.16 7.55 -4.22
CA GLY A 480 -13.91 6.36 -4.66
C GLY A 480 -14.32 6.37 -6.14
N LYS A 481 -13.85 7.36 -6.91
CA LYS A 481 -14.06 7.46 -8.36
C LYS A 481 -13.08 6.57 -9.14
N PRO A 482 -13.46 6.13 -10.36
CA PRO A 482 -12.56 5.36 -11.24
C PRO A 482 -11.30 6.16 -11.58
N ASP A 483 -10.28 5.47 -12.12
CA ASP A 483 -9.04 6.12 -12.54
C ASP A 483 -9.36 7.21 -13.59
N PRO A 484 -9.02 8.49 -13.35
CA PRO A 484 -9.29 9.57 -14.29
C PRO A 484 -8.83 9.32 -15.72
N LYS A 485 -7.68 8.64 -15.92
CA LYS A 485 -7.21 8.28 -17.27
C LYS A 485 -8.10 7.26 -17.99
N SER A 486 -8.87 6.45 -17.28
CA SER A 486 -9.77 5.48 -17.91
C SER A 486 -11.10 6.08 -18.35
N VAL A 487 -11.44 7.30 -17.89
CA VAL A 487 -12.77 7.91 -18.12
C VAL A 487 -12.71 9.30 -18.75
N ILE A 488 -11.62 10.06 -18.55
CA ILE A 488 -11.41 11.39 -19.13
C ILE A 488 -10.42 11.27 -20.29
N LYS A 489 -10.77 11.88 -21.43
CA LYS A 489 -9.92 12.02 -22.62
C LYS A 489 -9.93 13.47 -23.11
N TRP A 490 -8.81 13.93 -23.64
CA TRP A 490 -8.76 15.17 -24.41
C TRP A 490 -9.63 15.05 -25.66
N SER A 491 -10.15 16.17 -26.13
CA SER A 491 -11.04 16.18 -27.29
C SER A 491 -10.32 15.63 -28.53
N GLU A 492 -10.74 14.45 -28.97
CA GLU A 492 -10.27 13.82 -30.20
C GLU A 492 -10.81 14.57 -31.43
N GLN A 493 -12.02 15.15 -31.33
CA GLN A 493 -12.61 15.98 -32.38
C GLN A 493 -11.83 17.27 -32.63
N ALA A 494 -11.28 17.89 -31.57
CA ALA A 494 -10.55 19.15 -31.70
C ALA A 494 -9.06 18.96 -32.02
N TYR A 495 -8.45 17.85 -31.58
CA TYR A 495 -6.99 17.71 -31.56
C TYR A 495 -6.47 16.34 -32.04
N GLY A 496 -7.33 15.48 -32.57
CA GLY A 496 -6.96 14.17 -33.09
C GLY A 496 -6.90 13.05 -32.05
N GLU A 497 -6.92 11.81 -32.54
CA GLU A 497 -6.90 10.59 -31.73
C GLU A 497 -5.56 10.40 -31.02
N TYR A 498 -5.60 9.78 -29.84
CA TYR A 498 -4.42 9.42 -29.07
C TYR A 498 -4.74 8.33 -28.03
N GLU A 499 -3.68 7.68 -27.53
CA GLU A 499 -3.72 6.83 -26.35
C GLU A 499 -2.88 7.45 -25.23
N TRP A 500 -3.29 7.18 -23.98
CA TRP A 500 -2.77 7.84 -22.78
C TRP A 500 -1.32 7.54 -22.42
#